data_AF-A0A812PJT5-F1
#
_entry.id   AF-A0A812PJT5-F1
#
_cell.length_a   1.000
_cell.length_b   1.000
_cell.length_c   1.000
_cell.angle_alpha   90.00
_cell.angle_beta   90.00
_cell.angle_gamma   90.00
#
_symmetry.space_group_name_H-M   'P 1'
#
loop_
_entity.id
_entity.type
_entity.pdbx_description
1 polymer ?
#
loop_
_entity_poly.entity_id
_entity_poly.type
_entity_poly.pdbx_seq_one_letter_code
_entity_poly.pdbx_strand_id
1 'polypeptide(L)'
;MASILKSQAAFEERAKECGLAQAELDVLVRKGLTSLSLLAFSVSTPGEVPQEAELRSILDPTDPTTVPLRALSALRRLMFEAQTLSIAQLKSSIEGEGERKAELAPAERANRLADQRKRLIGLSLTGPLENAFSNYTYVAQVVDQDCLSYLEPHRFLTRAMEVNREKPGKELILDEGSRMSVRDKAHKDKCGIQNELQLSEALCRRALACDLLQLCTFASMDMWHRHLLAKLSEQPPPYYAKVSMEQLLRCDKAAWVRMSELLTSLKKDDSGNLPMDAALDKLQYDPKIMMHLAPLPGAKWKGDGKGEKGIKRDADGKPKLPHRPNKGTGKGKCPDVLSDSRLKHNCSKTKKRLCWNFNLQAGCKFAKAGESCKRGLHLCMFCEQPHSLLQCPAYKVNE
;
A
#
# COMPACT_ATOMS: atom_id res chain seq x y z
N MET A 1 14.54 -6.98 -15.54
CA MET A 1 13.76 -8.16 -15.10
C MET A 1 13.96 -9.37 -16.01
N ALA A 2 13.73 -10.60 -15.52
CA ALA A 2 13.78 -11.80 -16.34
C ALA A 2 12.52 -11.90 -17.21
N SER A 3 12.61 -11.44 -18.46
CA SER A 3 11.69 -11.82 -19.54
C SER A 3 11.55 -13.35 -19.56
N ILE A 4 10.44 -13.87 -20.10
CA ILE A 4 10.27 -15.31 -20.35
C ILE A 4 11.50 -15.93 -21.03
N LEU A 5 12.20 -15.14 -21.85
CA LEU A 5 13.43 -15.53 -22.55
C LEU A 5 14.64 -15.76 -21.63
N LYS A 6 14.72 -15.04 -20.50
CA LYS A 6 15.88 -15.03 -19.59
C LYS A 6 15.65 -15.87 -18.33
N SER A 7 14.42 -16.32 -18.07
CA SER A 7 14.10 -17.14 -16.91
C SER A 7 14.43 -18.61 -17.16
N GLN A 8 15.16 -19.21 -16.22
CA GLN A 8 15.45 -20.65 -16.23
C GLN A 8 14.20 -21.49 -15.90
N ALA A 9 13.40 -21.05 -14.93
CA ALA A 9 12.16 -21.76 -14.60
C ALA A 9 11.17 -21.78 -15.78
N ALA A 10 11.07 -20.66 -16.52
CA ALA A 10 10.25 -20.61 -17.73
C ALA A 10 10.79 -21.51 -18.85
N PHE A 11 12.11 -21.63 -18.98
CA PHE A 11 12.74 -22.57 -19.92
C PHE A 11 12.38 -24.03 -19.60
N GLU A 12 12.47 -24.44 -18.33
CA GLU A 12 12.15 -25.80 -17.90
C GLU A 12 10.65 -26.14 -18.08
N GLU A 13 9.76 -25.21 -17.78
CA GLU A 13 8.31 -25.38 -18.01
C GLU A 13 8.00 -25.55 -19.50
N ARG A 14 8.54 -24.66 -20.35
CA ARG A 14 8.34 -24.72 -21.81
C ARG A 14 8.93 -25.97 -22.45
N ALA A 15 10.10 -26.41 -21.99
CA ALA A 15 10.70 -27.65 -22.48
C ALA A 15 9.83 -28.88 -22.16
N LYS A 16 9.22 -28.92 -20.97
CA LYS A 16 8.26 -29.97 -20.58
C LYS A 16 6.97 -29.90 -21.43
N GLU A 17 6.43 -28.70 -21.67
CA GLU A 17 5.27 -28.51 -22.57
C GLU A 17 5.55 -28.94 -24.01
N CYS A 18 6.78 -28.74 -24.48
CA CYS A 18 7.20 -29.18 -25.82
C CYS A 18 7.43 -30.69 -25.91
N GLY A 19 7.47 -31.40 -24.78
CA GLY A 19 7.60 -32.86 -24.71
C GLY A 19 9.02 -33.38 -24.54
N LEU A 20 9.96 -32.56 -24.05
CA LEU A 20 11.29 -33.04 -23.64
C LEU A 20 11.21 -33.84 -22.34
N ALA A 21 11.94 -34.96 -22.28
CA ALA A 21 12.09 -35.73 -21.05
C ALA A 21 13.04 -35.03 -20.07
N GLN A 22 12.92 -35.31 -18.78
CA GLN A 22 13.79 -34.71 -17.76
C GLN A 22 15.28 -34.96 -18.03
N ALA A 23 15.64 -36.17 -18.47
CA ALA A 23 17.02 -36.51 -18.82
C ALA A 23 17.59 -35.66 -19.97
N GLU A 24 16.77 -35.32 -20.97
CA GLU A 24 17.16 -34.47 -22.10
C GLU A 24 17.34 -33.02 -21.66
N LEU A 25 16.42 -32.53 -20.82
CA LEU A 25 16.52 -31.23 -20.18
C LEU A 25 17.80 -31.10 -19.34
N ASP A 26 18.15 -32.11 -18.56
CA ASP A 26 19.35 -32.10 -17.72
C ASP A 26 20.63 -32.06 -18.57
N VAL A 27 20.61 -32.59 -19.80
CA VAL A 27 21.73 -32.45 -20.76
C VAL A 27 21.85 -31.01 -21.26
N LEU A 28 20.72 -30.38 -21.62
CA LEU A 28 20.71 -28.97 -22.05
C LEU A 28 21.26 -28.05 -20.96
N VAL A 29 20.80 -28.25 -19.71
CA VAL A 29 21.27 -27.48 -18.55
C VAL A 29 22.76 -27.72 -18.29
N ARG A 30 23.25 -28.96 -18.39
CA ARG A 30 24.69 -29.29 -18.27
C ARG A 30 25.55 -28.63 -19.33
N LYS A 31 25.01 -28.42 -20.55
CA LYS A 31 25.67 -27.67 -21.62
C LYS A 31 25.60 -26.14 -21.44
N GLY A 32 25.00 -25.65 -20.37
CA GLY A 32 24.85 -24.22 -20.08
C GLY A 32 23.66 -23.56 -20.79
N LEU A 33 22.81 -24.33 -21.48
CA LEU A 33 21.58 -23.83 -22.09
C LEU A 33 20.49 -23.74 -21.02
N THR A 34 20.55 -22.68 -20.20
CA THR A 34 19.64 -22.47 -19.06
C THR A 34 18.48 -21.55 -19.36
N SER A 35 18.42 -20.92 -20.54
CA SER A 35 17.36 -19.99 -20.90
C SER A 35 16.96 -20.10 -22.37
N LEU A 36 15.72 -19.70 -22.69
CA LEU A 36 15.23 -19.66 -24.06
C LEU A 36 16.07 -18.71 -24.93
N SER A 37 16.58 -17.60 -24.37
CA SER A 37 17.46 -16.70 -25.11
C SER A 37 18.76 -17.38 -25.51
N LEU A 38 19.37 -18.19 -24.64
CA LEU A 38 20.61 -18.91 -24.99
C LEU A 38 20.32 -19.99 -26.04
N LEU A 39 19.22 -20.71 -25.89
CA LEU A 39 18.81 -21.73 -26.85
C LEU A 39 18.50 -21.13 -28.23
N ALA A 40 17.85 -19.96 -28.30
CA ALA A 40 17.49 -19.29 -29.55
C ALA A 40 18.67 -18.96 -30.46
N PHE A 41 19.86 -18.74 -29.88
CA PHE A 41 21.10 -18.40 -30.60
C PHE A 41 22.15 -19.53 -30.55
N SER A 42 21.80 -20.71 -30.05
CA SER A 42 22.76 -21.81 -29.81
C SER A 42 23.20 -22.54 -31.08
N VAL A 43 22.32 -22.65 -32.08
CA VAL A 43 22.57 -23.40 -33.33
C VAL A 43 22.59 -22.45 -34.52
N SER A 44 21.45 -21.80 -34.75
CA SER A 44 21.24 -20.90 -35.86
C SER A 44 20.80 -19.54 -35.36
N THR A 45 20.97 -18.54 -36.20
CA THR A 45 20.42 -17.22 -35.91
C THR A 45 18.90 -17.24 -36.05
N PRO A 46 18.16 -16.42 -35.27
CA PRO A 46 16.71 -16.34 -35.41
C PRO A 46 16.30 -15.96 -36.83
N GLY A 47 15.57 -16.84 -37.51
CA GLY A 47 15.19 -16.67 -38.92
C GLY A 47 15.78 -17.74 -39.85
N GLU A 48 16.83 -18.44 -39.42
CA GLU A 48 17.41 -19.57 -40.15
C GLU A 48 16.94 -20.90 -39.57
N VAL A 49 16.50 -21.81 -40.44
CA VAL A 49 16.05 -23.15 -40.04
C VAL A 49 17.26 -23.99 -39.61
N PRO A 50 17.30 -24.49 -38.37
CA PRO A 50 18.44 -25.27 -37.87
C PRO A 50 18.51 -26.64 -38.57
N GLN A 51 19.73 -27.10 -38.86
CA GLN A 51 19.93 -28.40 -39.48
C GLN A 51 19.67 -29.53 -38.49
N GLU A 52 19.16 -30.65 -38.99
CA GLU A 52 18.82 -31.79 -38.13
C GLU A 52 20.03 -32.40 -37.42
N ALA A 53 21.18 -32.45 -38.09
CA ALA A 53 22.42 -32.96 -37.52
C ALA A 53 22.88 -32.13 -36.30
N GLU A 54 22.72 -30.81 -36.37
CA GLU A 54 23.10 -29.88 -35.29
C GLU A 54 22.18 -30.06 -34.07
N LEU A 55 20.87 -30.20 -34.29
CA LEU A 55 19.91 -30.47 -33.22
C LEU A 55 20.19 -31.79 -32.50
N ARG A 56 20.54 -32.83 -33.25
CA ARG A 56 20.92 -34.14 -32.67
C ARG A 56 22.19 -34.03 -31.84
N SER A 57 23.20 -33.30 -32.33
CA SER A 57 24.46 -33.08 -31.61
C SER A 57 24.31 -32.32 -30.29
N ILE A 58 23.27 -31.49 -30.16
CA ILE A 58 22.94 -30.81 -28.90
C ILE A 58 22.45 -31.80 -27.85
N LEU A 59 21.64 -32.78 -28.23
CA LEU A 59 21.12 -33.77 -27.28
C LEU A 59 22.17 -34.83 -26.96
N ASP A 60 22.88 -35.32 -27.97
CA ASP A 60 23.95 -36.29 -27.79
C ASP A 60 25.08 -36.04 -28.80
N PRO A 61 26.24 -35.52 -28.37
CA PRO A 61 27.38 -35.32 -29.25
C PRO A 61 28.14 -36.63 -29.52
N THR A 62 27.96 -37.66 -28.69
CA THR A 62 28.65 -38.95 -28.79
C THR A 62 27.93 -39.92 -29.71
N ASP A 63 26.61 -39.98 -29.66
CA ASP A 63 25.79 -40.80 -30.57
C ASP A 63 24.59 -40.00 -31.14
N PRO A 64 24.80 -39.14 -32.16
CA PRO A 64 23.74 -38.31 -32.74
C PRO A 64 22.62 -39.13 -33.43
N THR A 65 22.88 -40.39 -33.77
CA THR A 65 21.94 -41.27 -34.48
C THR A 65 20.96 -41.99 -33.56
N THR A 66 21.27 -42.11 -32.27
CA THR A 66 20.43 -42.80 -31.27
C THR A 66 19.37 -41.88 -30.65
N VAL A 67 19.46 -40.57 -30.91
CA VAL A 67 18.50 -39.58 -30.43
C VAL A 67 17.08 -39.91 -30.94
N PRO A 68 16.10 -40.15 -30.05
CA PRO A 68 14.77 -40.54 -30.46
C PRO A 68 14.08 -39.40 -31.22
N LEU A 69 13.30 -39.75 -32.24
CA LEU A 69 12.59 -38.77 -33.09
C LEU A 69 11.68 -37.83 -32.27
N ARG A 70 11.12 -38.31 -31.15
CA ARG A 70 10.36 -37.51 -30.18
C ARG A 70 11.20 -36.36 -29.62
N ALA A 71 12.42 -36.63 -29.17
CA ALA A 71 13.28 -35.62 -28.54
C ALA A 71 13.68 -34.55 -29.56
N LEU A 72 13.96 -34.99 -30.78
CA LEU A 72 14.32 -34.12 -31.89
C LEU A 72 13.15 -33.20 -32.27
N SER A 73 11.93 -33.74 -32.43
CA SER A 73 10.76 -32.93 -32.75
C SER A 73 10.40 -31.94 -31.63
N ALA A 74 10.52 -32.37 -30.38
CA ALA A 74 10.32 -31.54 -29.20
C ALA A 74 11.35 -30.39 -29.12
N LEU A 75 12.64 -30.68 -29.34
CA LEU A 75 13.70 -29.67 -29.37
C LEU A 75 13.53 -28.68 -30.52
N ARG A 76 13.18 -29.16 -31.72
CA ARG A 76 12.92 -28.30 -32.89
C ARG A 76 11.78 -27.32 -32.61
N ARG A 77 10.71 -27.79 -31.97
CA ARG A 77 9.59 -26.93 -31.53
C ARG A 77 10.06 -25.91 -30.49
N LEU A 78 10.79 -26.35 -29.46
CA LEU A 78 11.30 -25.45 -28.41
C LEU A 78 12.20 -24.35 -28.98
N MET A 79 13.08 -24.70 -29.91
CA MET A 79 13.94 -23.74 -30.61
C MET A 79 13.15 -22.75 -31.45
N PHE A 80 12.16 -23.22 -32.20
CA PHE A 80 11.29 -22.34 -32.97
C PHE A 80 10.53 -21.35 -32.07
N GLU A 81 9.98 -21.81 -30.94
CA GLU A 81 9.33 -20.95 -29.96
C GLU A 81 10.32 -19.91 -29.38
N ALA A 82 11.53 -20.33 -29.03
CA ALA A 82 12.58 -19.45 -28.50
C ALA A 82 13.04 -18.37 -29.49
N GLN A 83 13.26 -18.74 -30.76
CA GLN A 83 13.63 -17.82 -31.83
C GLN A 83 12.49 -16.82 -32.13
N THR A 84 11.26 -17.31 -32.20
CA THR A 84 10.07 -16.47 -32.45
C THR A 84 9.87 -15.43 -31.35
N LEU A 85 9.99 -15.84 -30.08
CA LEU A 85 9.90 -14.93 -28.94
C LEU A 85 11.04 -13.91 -28.92
N SER A 86 12.26 -14.31 -29.30
CA SER A 86 13.41 -13.41 -29.41
C SER A 86 13.20 -12.34 -30.48
N ILE A 87 12.69 -12.72 -31.65
CA ILE A 87 12.36 -11.78 -32.73
C ILE A 87 11.24 -10.83 -32.29
N ALA A 88 10.19 -11.34 -31.64
CA ALA A 88 9.10 -10.50 -31.13
C ALA A 88 9.60 -9.48 -30.08
N GLN A 89 10.49 -9.90 -29.17
CA GLN A 89 11.11 -9.00 -28.20
C GLN A 89 11.99 -7.93 -28.88
N LEU A 90 12.74 -8.30 -29.92
CA LEU A 90 13.53 -7.34 -30.69
C LEU A 90 12.65 -6.34 -31.44
N LYS A 91 11.59 -6.81 -32.11
CA LYS A 91 10.63 -5.95 -32.81
C LYS A 91 9.98 -4.95 -31.86
N SER A 92 9.43 -5.41 -30.73
CA SER A 92 8.86 -4.52 -29.71
C SER A 92 9.87 -3.52 -29.13
N SER A 93 11.17 -3.89 -29.05
CA SER A 93 12.20 -2.96 -28.60
C SER A 93 12.55 -1.90 -29.64
N ILE A 94 12.44 -2.22 -30.94
CA ILE A 94 12.71 -1.30 -32.05
C ILE A 94 11.51 -0.39 -32.32
N GLU A 95 10.30 -0.95 -32.29
CA GLU A 95 9.05 -0.25 -32.64
C GLU A 95 8.58 0.71 -31.55
N GLY A 96 9.08 0.60 -30.31
CA GLY A 96 8.89 1.61 -29.26
C GLY A 96 7.43 1.85 -28.80
N GLU A 97 6.44 1.18 -29.38
CA GLU A 97 5.03 1.38 -29.05
C GLU A 97 4.57 0.45 -27.94
N GLY A 98 4.66 0.94 -26.70
CA GLY A 98 3.95 0.39 -25.56
C GLY A 98 4.65 0.61 -24.22
N GLU A 99 3.87 0.93 -23.18
CA GLU A 99 4.30 0.71 -21.80
C GLU A 99 4.77 -0.73 -21.68
N ARG A 100 6.07 -0.95 -21.46
CA ARG A 100 6.60 -2.26 -21.15
C ARG A 100 5.92 -2.74 -19.87
N LYS A 101 4.98 -3.68 -20.00
CA LYS A 101 4.43 -4.39 -18.85
C LYS A 101 5.55 -5.27 -18.30
N ALA A 102 6.23 -4.75 -17.27
CA ALA A 102 7.23 -5.46 -16.50
C ALA A 102 6.58 -6.57 -15.69
N GLU A 103 6.13 -7.63 -16.36
CA GLU A 103 5.50 -8.78 -15.74
C GLU A 103 6.49 -9.93 -15.62
N LEU A 104 6.65 -10.43 -14.39
CA LEU A 104 7.44 -11.61 -14.12
C LEU A 104 6.71 -12.85 -14.66
N ALA A 105 7.40 -13.70 -15.43
CA ALA A 105 6.82 -14.92 -15.97
C ALA A 105 6.20 -15.80 -14.84
N PRO A 106 5.07 -16.50 -15.08
CA PRO A 106 4.40 -17.29 -14.05
C PRO A 106 5.30 -18.35 -13.39
N ALA A 107 6.07 -19.13 -14.17
CA ALA A 107 7.03 -20.10 -13.64
C ALA A 107 8.12 -19.44 -12.80
N GLU A 108 8.72 -18.35 -13.27
CA GLU A 108 9.74 -17.60 -12.52
C GLU A 108 9.17 -17.12 -11.18
N ARG A 109 7.95 -16.58 -11.19
CA ARG A 109 7.26 -16.11 -9.99
C ARG A 109 7.03 -17.25 -9.02
N ALA A 110 6.53 -18.39 -9.49
CA ALA A 110 6.28 -19.56 -8.66
C ALA A 110 7.58 -20.09 -8.02
N ASN A 111 8.67 -20.14 -8.79
CA ASN A 111 9.98 -20.56 -8.30
C ASN A 111 10.49 -19.62 -7.20
N ARG A 112 10.48 -18.30 -7.46
CA ARG A 112 10.91 -17.31 -6.45
C ARG A 112 10.04 -17.32 -5.19
N LEU A 113 8.73 -17.54 -5.32
CA LEU A 113 7.84 -17.72 -4.18
C LEU A 113 8.18 -18.97 -3.37
N ALA A 114 8.50 -20.08 -4.04
CA ALA A 114 8.91 -21.31 -3.37
C ALA A 114 10.23 -21.11 -2.60
N ASP A 115 11.21 -20.44 -3.20
CA ASP A 115 12.49 -20.13 -2.56
C ASP A 115 12.33 -19.15 -1.39
N GLN A 116 11.48 -18.13 -1.54
CA GLN A 116 11.16 -17.21 -0.45
C GLN A 116 10.47 -17.94 0.72
N ARG A 117 9.52 -18.85 0.44
CA ARG A 117 8.87 -19.70 1.45
C ARG A 117 9.86 -20.61 2.17
N LYS A 118 10.83 -21.20 1.45
CA LYS A 118 11.88 -22.04 2.03
C LYS A 118 12.86 -21.24 2.90
N ARG A 119 13.12 -19.98 2.57
CA ARG A 119 14.04 -19.13 3.34
C ARG A 119 13.38 -18.51 4.57
N LEU A 120 12.11 -18.08 4.46
CA LEU A 120 11.38 -17.39 5.53
C LEU A 120 10.55 -18.37 6.39
N ILE A 121 11.19 -19.43 6.89
CA ILE A 121 10.56 -20.44 7.77
C ILE A 121 10.22 -19.76 9.10
N GLY A 122 8.93 -19.50 9.35
CA GLY A 122 8.43 -18.81 10.54
C GLY A 122 7.41 -17.71 10.22
N LEU A 123 7.39 -17.19 8.99
CA LEU A 123 6.29 -16.38 8.51
C LEU A 123 5.29 -17.23 7.74
N SER A 124 4.01 -17.17 8.14
CA SER A 124 2.92 -17.70 7.32
C SER A 124 2.62 -16.74 6.18
N LEU A 125 3.14 -17.02 4.98
CA LEU A 125 2.90 -16.22 3.75
C LEU A 125 1.50 -16.48 3.15
N THR A 126 0.48 -16.49 4.00
CA THR A 126 -0.93 -16.75 3.66
C THR A 126 -1.83 -15.63 4.18
N GLY A 127 -3.04 -15.52 3.62
CA GLY A 127 -4.06 -14.58 4.10
C GLY A 127 -3.61 -13.12 4.02
N PRO A 128 -3.51 -12.39 5.15
CA PRO A 128 -3.16 -10.97 5.15
C PRO A 128 -1.73 -10.70 4.66
N LEU A 129 -0.81 -11.66 4.74
CA LEU A 129 0.56 -11.49 4.28
C LEU A 129 0.78 -11.99 2.84
N GLU A 130 -0.23 -12.63 2.25
CA GLU A 130 -0.14 -13.11 0.87
C GLU A 130 -0.27 -11.94 -0.11
N ASN A 131 0.81 -11.69 -0.85
CA ASN A 131 0.90 -10.60 -1.81
C ASN A 131 0.05 -10.82 -3.06
N ALA A 132 -0.67 -9.78 -3.48
CA ALA A 132 -1.25 -9.70 -4.82
C ALA A 132 -0.16 -9.70 -5.90
N PHE A 133 -0.46 -10.27 -7.07
CA PHE A 133 0.46 -10.29 -8.21
C PHE A 133 0.73 -8.90 -8.77
N SER A 134 -0.27 -8.01 -8.70
CA SER A 134 -0.12 -6.59 -9.01
C SER A 134 0.92 -5.87 -8.13
N ASN A 135 1.19 -6.34 -6.90
CA ASN A 135 2.25 -5.77 -6.07
C ASN A 135 3.64 -6.02 -6.71
N TYR A 136 3.86 -7.20 -7.30
CA TYR A 136 5.12 -7.50 -7.98
C TYR A 136 5.27 -6.63 -9.23
N THR A 137 4.23 -6.48 -10.04
CA THR A 137 4.28 -5.59 -11.22
C THR A 137 4.60 -4.15 -10.82
N TYR A 138 4.08 -3.67 -9.68
CA TYR A 138 4.38 -2.33 -9.19
C TYR A 138 5.86 -2.16 -8.81
N VAL A 139 6.45 -3.11 -8.07
CA VAL A 139 7.88 -3.08 -7.74
C VAL A 139 8.74 -3.28 -8.99
N ALA A 140 8.27 -4.09 -9.95
CA ALA A 140 8.98 -4.38 -11.18
C ALA A 140 9.23 -3.14 -12.02
N GLN A 141 8.25 -2.24 -12.08
CA GLN A 141 8.40 -0.95 -12.76
C GLN A 141 9.56 -0.13 -12.18
N VAL A 142 9.71 -0.09 -10.86
CA VAL A 142 10.80 0.63 -10.17
C VAL A 142 12.16 0.02 -10.52
N VAL A 143 12.26 -1.32 -10.50
CA VAL A 143 13.49 -2.03 -10.83
C VAL A 143 13.88 -1.87 -12.30
N ASP A 144 12.92 -1.98 -13.22
CA ASP A 144 13.19 -1.87 -14.67
C ASP A 144 13.51 -0.43 -15.10
N GLN A 145 12.93 0.58 -14.44
CA GLN A 145 13.26 1.99 -14.66
C GLN A 145 14.58 2.39 -13.99
N ASP A 146 15.13 1.55 -13.10
CA ASP A 146 16.33 1.85 -12.32
C ASP A 146 16.24 3.19 -11.57
N CYS A 147 15.02 3.54 -11.14
CA CYS A 147 14.70 4.84 -10.55
C CYS A 147 13.83 4.63 -9.32
N LEU A 148 14.34 5.01 -8.15
CA LEU A 148 13.64 4.81 -6.89
C LEU A 148 12.43 5.73 -6.81
N SER A 149 11.24 5.13 -6.78
CA SER A 149 9.98 5.83 -6.52
C SER A 149 9.38 5.33 -5.21
N TYR A 150 8.68 6.21 -4.49
CA TYR A 150 8.08 5.86 -3.20
C TYR A 150 7.03 4.77 -3.36
N LEU A 151 7.29 3.60 -2.79
CA LEU A 151 6.36 2.47 -2.78
C LEU A 151 5.33 2.65 -1.66
N GLU A 152 4.16 3.18 -2.01
CA GLU A 152 3.15 3.53 -1.01
C GLU A 152 2.56 2.28 -0.33
N PRO A 153 2.56 2.19 1.02
CA PRO A 153 2.05 1.01 1.74
C PRO A 153 0.61 0.64 1.35
N HIS A 154 -0.23 1.64 1.09
CA HIS A 154 -1.63 1.43 0.75
C HIS A 154 -1.85 0.79 -0.63
N ARG A 155 -0.85 0.67 -1.49
CA ARG A 155 -0.96 -0.02 -2.79
C ARG A 155 -0.62 -1.50 -2.70
N PHE A 156 -0.10 -1.97 -1.55
CA PHE A 156 0.23 -3.37 -1.34
C PHE A 156 -0.99 -4.15 -0.87
N LEU A 157 -1.69 -4.76 -1.82
CA LEU A 157 -2.92 -5.50 -1.56
C LEU A 157 -2.65 -6.96 -1.18
N THR A 158 -3.65 -7.57 -0.56
CA THR A 158 -3.68 -9.02 -0.35
C THR A 158 -4.11 -9.74 -1.61
N ARG A 159 -3.72 -11.01 -1.74
CA ARG A 159 -4.18 -11.87 -2.84
C ARG A 159 -5.71 -12.02 -2.87
N ALA A 160 -6.34 -12.09 -1.71
CA ALA A 160 -7.81 -12.13 -1.60
C ALA A 160 -8.49 -10.88 -2.19
N MET A 161 -7.94 -9.68 -1.92
CA MET A 161 -8.46 -8.44 -2.50
C MET A 161 -8.31 -8.43 -4.02
N GLU A 162 -7.21 -8.95 -4.56
CA GLU A 162 -6.97 -9.03 -5.99
C GLU A 162 -7.91 -10.02 -6.70
N VAL A 163 -8.19 -11.17 -6.08
CA VAL A 163 -9.09 -12.19 -6.64
C VAL A 163 -10.54 -11.73 -6.61
N ASN A 164 -10.94 -11.00 -5.57
CA ASN A 164 -12.28 -10.45 -5.43
C ASN A 164 -12.51 -9.16 -6.25
N ARG A 165 -11.55 -8.75 -7.08
CA ARG A 165 -11.72 -7.59 -7.97
C ARG A 165 -12.82 -7.86 -8.99
N GLU A 166 -13.76 -6.94 -9.08
CA GLU A 166 -14.66 -6.85 -10.22
C GLU A 166 -13.90 -6.36 -11.45
N LYS A 167 -14.24 -6.86 -12.64
CA LYS A 167 -13.55 -6.48 -13.88
C LYS A 167 -13.73 -4.97 -14.13
N PRO A 168 -12.65 -4.21 -14.38
CA PRO A 168 -12.77 -2.78 -14.63
C PRO A 168 -13.59 -2.52 -15.92
N GLY A 169 -14.36 -1.44 -15.91
CA GLY A 169 -15.01 -0.92 -17.11
C GLY A 169 -13.96 -0.47 -18.14
N LYS A 170 -14.27 -0.67 -19.43
CA LYS A 170 -13.42 -0.23 -20.54
C LYS A 170 -13.61 1.27 -20.78
N GLU A 171 -12.53 2.05 -20.90
CA GLU A 171 -12.59 3.44 -21.33
C GLU A 171 -12.24 3.53 -22.83
N LEU A 172 -13.10 4.21 -23.60
CA LEU A 172 -12.86 4.50 -25.00
C LEU A 172 -12.12 5.84 -25.08
N ILE A 173 -10.86 5.83 -25.53
CA ILE A 173 -10.09 7.05 -25.79
C ILE A 173 -10.14 7.28 -27.31
N LEU A 174 -10.78 8.38 -27.70
CA LEU A 174 -10.80 8.87 -29.08
C LEU A 174 -9.57 9.77 -29.27
N ASP A 175 -8.58 9.31 -30.04
CA ASP A 175 -7.45 10.15 -30.46
C ASP A 175 -7.91 11.13 -31.57
N GLU A 176 -7.27 12.29 -31.63
CA GLU A 176 -7.57 13.40 -32.57
C GLU A 176 -7.49 12.99 -34.06
N GLY A 177 -6.95 11.81 -34.38
CA GLY A 177 -6.82 11.24 -35.72
C GLY A 177 -7.85 10.17 -36.12
N SER A 178 -9.03 10.10 -35.49
CA SER A 178 -10.10 9.16 -35.85
C SER A 178 -9.77 7.66 -35.64
N ARG A 179 -8.75 7.34 -34.82
CA ARG A 179 -8.49 5.98 -34.32
C ARG A 179 -9.03 5.86 -32.90
N MET A 180 -10.12 5.12 -32.73
CA MET A 180 -10.66 4.77 -31.41
C MET A 180 -9.74 3.70 -30.79
N SER A 181 -9.05 4.03 -29.69
CA SER A 181 -8.30 3.04 -28.92
C SER A 181 -9.05 2.73 -27.62
N VAL A 182 -9.39 1.46 -27.43
CA VAL A 182 -9.97 0.97 -26.17
C VAL A 182 -8.80 0.66 -25.24
N ARG A 183 -8.63 1.45 -24.18
CA ARG A 183 -7.64 1.15 -23.15
C ARG A 183 -8.39 0.78 -21.86
N ASP A 184 -7.96 -0.31 -21.24
CA ASP A 184 -8.47 -0.68 -19.92
C ASP A 184 -8.01 0.38 -18.91
N LYS A 185 -8.95 0.89 -18.11
CA LYS A 185 -8.63 1.86 -17.07
C LYS A 185 -7.71 1.20 -16.03
N ALA A 186 -6.52 1.76 -15.82
CA ALA A 186 -5.59 1.24 -14.84
C ALA A 186 -6.19 1.34 -13.42
N HIS A 187 -6.35 0.18 -12.76
CA HIS A 187 -6.91 0.12 -11.42
C HIS A 187 -5.86 0.58 -10.40
N LYS A 188 -6.10 1.73 -9.75
CA LYS A 188 -5.29 2.21 -8.63
C LYS A 188 -5.90 1.75 -7.30
N ASP A 189 -6.03 0.44 -7.14
CA ASP A 189 -6.58 -0.12 -5.91
C ASP A 189 -5.73 0.23 -4.70
N LYS A 190 -6.42 0.47 -3.59
CA LYS A 190 -5.81 0.82 -2.32
C LYS A 190 -6.36 -0.06 -1.22
N CYS A 191 -5.49 -0.64 -0.41
CA CYS A 191 -5.90 -1.25 0.84
C CYS A 191 -6.19 -0.14 1.87
N GLY A 192 -7.33 -0.24 2.55
CA GLY A 192 -7.63 0.64 3.67
C GLY A 192 -6.70 0.34 4.84
N ILE A 193 -5.92 1.34 5.28
CA ILE A 193 -5.06 1.25 6.47
C ILE A 193 -5.71 2.08 7.57
N GLN A 194 -6.43 1.43 8.47
CA GLN A 194 -7.19 2.07 9.56
C GLN A 194 -6.52 1.91 10.93
N ASN A 195 -5.66 0.91 11.09
CA ASN A 195 -4.98 0.64 12.36
C ASN A 195 -3.53 0.19 12.15
N GLU A 196 -2.79 0.11 13.26
CA GLU A 196 -1.37 -0.24 13.29
C GLU A 196 -1.11 -1.66 12.75
N LEU A 197 -2.03 -2.60 12.99
CA LEU A 197 -1.93 -3.97 12.47
C LEU A 197 -1.99 -3.99 10.94
N GLN A 198 -3.00 -3.36 10.33
CA GLN A 198 -3.14 -3.26 8.88
C GLN A 198 -1.95 -2.54 8.22
N LEU A 199 -1.39 -1.54 8.90
CA LEU A 199 -0.15 -0.89 8.47
C LEU A 199 1.03 -1.87 8.49
N SER A 200 1.20 -2.63 9.59
CA SER A 200 2.28 -3.61 9.70
C SER A 200 2.19 -4.72 8.64
N GLU A 201 0.97 -5.20 8.34
CA GLU A 201 0.74 -6.19 7.29
C GLU A 201 1.04 -5.62 5.90
N ALA A 202 0.66 -4.36 5.63
CA ALA A 202 0.96 -3.68 4.36
C ALA A 202 2.47 -3.46 4.16
N LEU A 203 3.18 -3.06 5.22
CA LEU A 203 4.64 -2.91 5.20
C LEU A 203 5.35 -4.27 5.02
N CYS A 204 4.85 -5.33 5.66
CA CYS A 204 5.35 -6.68 5.46
C CYS A 204 5.17 -7.15 4.01
N ARG A 205 3.98 -6.95 3.44
CA ARG A 205 3.70 -7.19 2.01
C ARG A 205 4.66 -6.43 1.08
N ARG A 206 4.94 -5.16 1.38
CA ARG A 206 5.96 -4.36 0.68
C ARG A 206 7.34 -5.00 0.74
N ALA A 207 7.80 -5.41 1.93
CA ALA A 207 9.10 -6.07 2.10
C ALA A 207 9.19 -7.39 1.30
N LEU A 208 8.14 -8.22 1.36
CA LEU A 208 8.06 -9.48 0.61
C LEU A 208 8.10 -9.27 -0.91
N ALA A 209 7.44 -8.21 -1.42
CA ALA A 209 7.46 -7.88 -2.84
C ALA A 209 8.83 -7.37 -3.31
N CYS A 210 9.49 -6.54 -2.49
CA CYS A 210 10.85 -6.05 -2.78
C CYS A 210 11.88 -7.18 -2.78
N ASP A 211 11.77 -8.13 -1.84
CA ASP A 211 12.63 -9.32 -1.76
C ASP A 211 12.47 -10.26 -2.95
N LEU A 212 11.24 -10.50 -3.40
CA LEU A 212 10.97 -11.36 -4.56
C LEU A 212 11.57 -10.77 -5.85
N LEU A 213 11.54 -9.45 -6.00
CA LEU A 213 12.13 -8.77 -7.15
C LEU A 213 13.61 -8.41 -6.98
N GLN A 214 14.23 -8.80 -5.87
CA GLN A 214 15.64 -8.53 -5.60
C GLN A 214 15.95 -7.03 -5.63
N LEU A 215 15.03 -6.21 -5.13
CA LEU A 215 15.27 -4.79 -4.90
C LEU A 215 16.03 -4.58 -3.58
N CYS A 216 15.64 -5.32 -2.54
CA CYS A 216 16.27 -5.38 -1.23
C CYS A 216 15.98 -6.73 -0.59
N THR A 217 16.75 -7.15 0.40
CA THR A 217 16.46 -8.37 1.17
C THR A 217 15.28 -8.13 2.13
N PHE A 218 14.46 -9.17 2.36
CA PHE A 218 13.35 -9.10 3.31
C PHE A 218 13.82 -8.61 4.68
N ALA A 219 14.93 -9.15 5.20
CA ALA A 219 15.46 -8.83 6.52
C ALA A 219 15.79 -7.34 6.69
N SER A 220 16.44 -6.71 5.72
CA SER A 220 16.83 -5.28 5.79
C SER A 220 15.61 -4.37 5.79
N MET A 221 14.65 -4.61 4.89
CA MET A 221 13.41 -3.81 4.83
C MET A 221 12.53 -4.05 6.06
N ASP A 222 12.43 -5.29 6.54
CA ASP A 222 11.69 -5.66 7.73
C ASP A 222 12.31 -5.07 9.01
N MET A 223 13.65 -4.97 9.10
CA MET A 223 14.33 -4.29 10.20
C MET A 223 13.96 -2.79 10.24
N TRP A 224 13.96 -2.11 9.09
CA TRP A 224 13.50 -0.73 8.98
C TRP A 224 12.02 -0.58 9.40
N HIS A 225 11.14 -1.46 8.91
CA HIS A 225 9.72 -1.41 9.28
C HIS A 225 9.50 -1.68 10.78
N ARG A 226 10.21 -2.65 11.36
CA ARG A 226 10.15 -2.91 12.81
C ARG A 226 10.63 -1.71 13.61
N HIS A 227 11.69 -1.02 13.16
CA HIS A 227 12.16 0.20 13.80
C HIS A 227 11.07 1.28 13.82
N LEU A 228 10.40 1.51 12.68
CA LEU A 228 9.28 2.45 12.58
C LEU A 228 8.10 2.07 13.49
N LEU A 229 7.68 0.81 13.47
CA LEU A 229 6.56 0.31 14.26
C LEU A 229 6.87 0.32 15.77
N ALA A 230 8.12 0.08 16.16
CA ALA A 230 8.54 0.18 17.56
C ALA A 230 8.33 1.59 18.14
N LYS A 231 8.51 2.64 17.33
CA LYS A 231 8.23 4.04 17.73
C LYS A 231 6.75 4.31 17.99
N LEU A 232 5.84 3.55 17.39
CA LEU A 232 4.42 3.59 17.75
C LEU A 232 4.13 2.91 19.09
N SER A 233 5.03 2.11 19.66
CA SER A 233 4.82 1.47 20.96
C SER A 233 5.50 2.22 22.12
N GLU A 234 6.39 3.16 21.81
CA GLU A 234 7.15 3.93 22.79
C GLU A 234 6.26 4.91 23.56
N GLN A 235 6.46 5.01 24.89
CA GLN A 235 5.75 5.98 25.70
C GLN A 235 6.36 7.37 25.49
N PRO A 236 5.55 8.40 25.15
CA PRO A 236 6.08 9.73 24.98
C PRO A 236 6.58 10.32 26.31
N PRO A 237 7.60 11.19 26.29
CA PRO A 237 7.99 11.96 27.47
C PRO A 237 6.82 12.81 28.00
N PRO A 238 6.86 13.23 29.27
CA PRO A 238 5.84 14.12 29.83
C PRO A 238 5.64 15.36 28.97
N TYR A 239 4.39 15.78 28.77
CA TYR A 239 3.99 16.92 27.93
C TYR A 239 4.12 16.73 26.40
N TYR A 240 4.55 15.56 25.93
CA TYR A 240 4.58 15.22 24.52
C TYR A 240 3.46 14.26 24.13
N ALA A 241 3.02 14.34 22.88
CA ALA A 241 2.08 13.39 22.29
C ALA A 241 2.80 12.14 21.78
N LYS A 242 2.10 11.01 21.81
CA LYS A 242 2.56 9.77 21.20
C LYS A 242 2.74 9.94 19.69
N VAL A 243 3.74 9.27 19.13
CA VAL A 243 3.96 9.24 17.67
C VAL A 243 2.74 8.65 16.98
N SER A 244 2.20 9.37 15.99
CA SER A 244 1.04 8.92 15.21
C SER A 244 1.44 8.12 13.97
N MET A 245 0.51 7.31 13.45
CA MET A 245 0.70 6.62 12.17
C MET A 245 0.99 7.60 11.01
N GLU A 246 0.43 8.81 11.03
CA GLU A 246 0.73 9.83 10.03
C GLU A 246 2.20 10.30 10.10
N GLN A 247 2.74 10.48 11.31
CA GLN A 247 4.15 10.82 11.48
C GLN A 247 5.05 9.71 10.96
N LEU A 248 4.70 8.44 11.22
CA LEU A 248 5.41 7.29 10.68
C LEU A 248 5.39 7.29 9.15
N LEU A 249 4.23 7.49 8.51
CA LEU A 249 4.14 7.52 7.04
C LEU A 249 4.91 8.69 6.42
N ARG A 250 4.96 9.84 7.10
CA ARG A 250 5.82 10.97 6.69
C ARG A 250 7.30 10.63 6.81
N CYS A 251 7.69 9.99 7.91
CA CYS A 251 9.06 9.52 8.12
C CYS A 251 9.47 8.49 7.06
N ASP A 252 8.62 7.50 6.78
CA ASP A 252 8.87 6.51 5.74
C ASP A 252 9.05 7.18 4.38
N LYS A 253 8.15 8.10 3.99
CA LYS A 253 8.30 8.85 2.73
C LYS A 253 9.61 9.65 2.67
N ALA A 254 9.99 10.32 3.75
CA ALA A 254 11.26 11.04 3.84
C ALA A 254 12.47 10.11 3.73
N ALA A 255 12.38 8.92 4.32
CA ALA A 255 13.42 7.89 4.24
C ALA A 255 13.63 7.41 2.80
N TRP A 256 12.56 7.26 2.01
CA TRP A 256 12.65 6.94 0.59
C TRP A 256 13.29 8.05 -0.25
N VAL A 257 12.99 9.32 0.05
CA VAL A 257 13.68 10.45 -0.60
C VAL A 257 15.17 10.41 -0.25
N ARG A 258 15.51 10.19 1.02
CA ARG A 258 16.90 10.08 1.46
C ARG A 258 17.64 8.92 0.81
N MET A 259 16.99 7.75 0.66
CA MET A 259 17.55 6.63 -0.09
C MET A 259 17.83 7.00 -1.56
N SER A 260 16.94 7.77 -2.21
CA SER A 260 17.15 8.20 -3.59
C SER A 260 18.36 9.14 -3.76
N GLU A 261 18.76 9.87 -2.72
CA GLU A 261 19.98 10.70 -2.73
C GLU A 261 21.25 9.86 -2.54
N LEU A 262 21.15 8.71 -1.87
CA LEU A 262 22.28 7.82 -1.57
C LEU A 262 22.54 6.80 -2.67
N LEU A 263 21.51 6.42 -3.42
CA LEU A 263 21.55 5.38 -4.44
C LEU A 263 21.73 5.99 -5.83
N THR A 264 22.72 5.50 -6.57
CA THR A 264 22.94 5.84 -7.98
C THR A 264 22.26 4.86 -8.93
N SER A 265 22.15 3.59 -8.53
CA SER A 265 21.42 2.53 -9.24
C SER A 265 20.78 1.58 -8.23
N LEU A 266 19.72 0.91 -8.66
CA LEU A 266 19.01 -0.15 -7.93
C LEU A 266 19.49 -1.54 -8.32
N LYS A 267 20.36 -1.65 -9.33
CA LYS A 267 20.93 -2.93 -9.78
C LYS A 267 21.93 -3.45 -8.76
N LYS A 268 22.18 -4.76 -8.84
CA LYS A 268 23.24 -5.40 -8.04
C LYS A 268 24.59 -4.79 -8.39
N ASP A 269 25.37 -4.48 -7.37
CA ASP A 269 26.76 -4.07 -7.54
C ASP A 269 27.60 -5.22 -8.12
N ASP A 270 28.83 -4.92 -8.56
CA ASP A 270 29.76 -5.92 -9.11
C ASP A 270 30.04 -7.09 -8.14
N SER A 271 29.93 -6.84 -6.83
CA SER A 271 30.05 -7.85 -5.77
C SER A 271 28.79 -8.72 -5.59
N GLY A 272 27.72 -8.47 -6.34
CA GLY A 272 26.43 -9.16 -6.24
C GLY A 272 25.52 -8.68 -5.11
N ASN A 273 25.92 -7.63 -4.38
CA ASN A 273 25.17 -7.06 -3.26
C ASN A 273 24.06 -6.12 -3.74
N LEU A 274 23.00 -6.00 -2.94
CA LEU A 274 21.89 -5.09 -3.19
C LEU A 274 22.19 -3.72 -2.55
N PRO A 275 22.34 -2.64 -3.32
CA PRO A 275 22.74 -1.35 -2.77
C PRO A 275 21.66 -0.75 -1.84
N MET A 276 20.39 -1.09 -2.05
CA MET A 276 19.29 -0.67 -1.19
C MET A 276 19.39 -1.23 0.24
N ASP A 277 19.97 -2.42 0.43
CA ASP A 277 20.14 -3.01 1.77
C ASP A 277 21.08 -2.13 2.62
N ALA A 278 22.21 -1.72 2.04
CA ALA A 278 23.17 -0.83 2.70
C ALA A 278 22.59 0.58 2.95
N ALA A 279 21.66 1.04 2.10
CA ALA A 279 20.97 2.31 2.32
C ALA A 279 19.97 2.20 3.47
N LEU A 280 19.18 1.13 3.55
CA LEU A 280 18.20 0.88 4.61
C LEU A 280 18.83 0.84 6.00
N ASP A 281 19.99 0.18 6.13
CA ASP A 281 20.70 0.07 7.41
C ASP A 281 21.14 1.44 7.95
N LYS A 282 21.46 2.39 7.07
CA LYS A 282 21.89 3.75 7.45
C LYS A 282 20.73 4.63 7.92
N LEU A 283 19.50 4.36 7.49
CA LEU A 283 18.34 5.23 7.78
C LEU A 283 18.02 5.33 9.27
N GLN A 284 18.22 4.25 10.03
CA GLN A 284 17.93 4.21 11.47
C GLN A 284 18.83 5.16 12.28
N TYR A 285 19.98 5.53 11.71
CA TYR A 285 20.96 6.40 12.34
C TYR A 285 20.98 7.81 11.73
N ASP A 286 20.20 8.06 10.66
CA ASP A 286 20.17 9.37 10.00
C ASP A 286 19.33 10.37 10.83
N PRO A 287 19.94 11.42 11.40
CA PRO A 287 19.21 12.39 12.23
C PRO A 287 18.10 13.10 11.46
N LYS A 288 18.24 13.30 10.14
CA LYS A 288 17.22 13.96 9.31
C LYS A 288 15.95 13.13 9.24
N ILE A 289 16.09 11.80 9.24
CA ILE A 289 14.97 10.87 9.20
C ILE A 289 14.37 10.72 10.60
N MET A 290 15.21 10.49 11.60
CA MET A 290 14.77 10.27 12.97
C MET A 290 14.04 11.47 13.58
N MET A 291 14.34 12.69 13.12
CA MET A 291 13.60 13.90 13.50
C MET A 291 12.10 13.81 13.19
N HIS A 292 11.69 13.10 12.14
CA HIS A 292 10.27 12.93 11.80
C HIS A 292 9.50 12.06 12.81
N LEU A 293 10.21 11.25 13.59
CA LEU A 293 9.66 10.38 14.64
C LEU A 293 9.76 11.01 16.03
N ALA A 294 10.25 12.25 16.13
CA ALA A 294 10.27 12.96 17.40
C ALA A 294 8.83 13.20 17.92
N PRO A 295 8.56 12.89 19.20
CA PRO A 295 7.29 13.25 19.83
C PRO A 295 7.05 14.75 19.69
N LEU A 296 5.85 15.14 19.25
CA LEU A 296 5.46 16.53 19.13
C LEU A 296 4.80 17.01 20.43
N PRO A 297 4.88 18.31 20.77
CA PRO A 297 4.22 18.85 21.95
C PRO A 297 2.74 18.48 21.94
N GLY A 298 2.29 17.78 22.98
CA GLY A 298 0.88 17.47 23.14
C GLY A 298 0.12 18.72 23.57
N ALA A 299 -1.12 18.88 23.12
CA ALA A 299 -2.03 19.79 23.81
C ALA A 299 -2.01 19.40 25.31
N LYS A 300 -1.81 20.40 26.19
CA LYS A 300 -1.57 20.26 27.64
C LYS A 300 -2.12 18.95 28.19
N TRP A 301 -1.23 18.12 28.73
CA TRP A 301 -1.56 16.98 29.60
C TRP A 301 -2.61 17.43 30.62
N LYS A 302 -3.90 17.22 30.31
CA LYS A 302 -4.90 17.00 31.33
C LYS A 302 -4.59 15.61 31.79
N GLY A 303 -3.69 15.51 32.76
CA GLY A 303 -3.28 14.21 33.22
C GLY A 303 -4.47 13.34 33.49
N ASP A 304 -4.27 12.04 33.35
CA ASP A 304 -5.02 11.05 34.08
C ASP A 304 -4.74 11.24 35.59
N GLY A 305 -5.14 12.40 36.11
CA GLY A 305 -5.56 12.61 37.46
C GLY A 305 -6.95 12.02 37.63
N LYS A 306 -7.13 10.74 37.29
CA LYS A 306 -7.70 9.84 38.29
C LYS A 306 -6.61 9.61 39.33
N GLY A 307 -6.26 10.68 40.06
CA GLY A 307 -5.92 10.48 41.45
C GLY A 307 -7.15 9.80 42.02
N GLU A 308 -6.96 8.59 42.53
CA GLU A 308 -7.91 7.97 43.42
C GLU A 308 -8.31 9.04 44.44
N LYS A 309 -9.48 9.65 44.24
CA LYS A 309 -10.16 10.31 45.34
C LYS A 309 -10.50 9.17 46.26
N GLY A 310 -9.62 8.96 47.25
CA GLY A 310 -9.84 8.01 48.33
C GLY A 310 -11.31 8.11 48.74
N ILE A 311 -11.96 6.95 48.81
CA ILE A 311 -13.31 6.82 49.33
C ILE A 311 -13.26 7.46 50.72
N LYS A 312 -13.78 8.68 50.87
CA LYS A 312 -13.95 9.30 52.18
C LYS A 312 -14.95 8.43 52.93
N ARG A 313 -14.45 7.70 53.93
CA ARG A 313 -15.26 6.97 54.90
C ARG A 313 -15.75 7.99 55.93
N ASP A 314 -17.03 7.93 56.27
CA ASP A 314 -17.54 8.63 57.45
C ASP A 314 -17.03 7.92 58.72
N ALA A 315 -17.14 8.55 59.89
CA ALA A 315 -16.55 8.09 61.15
C ALA A 315 -16.96 6.66 61.61
N ASP A 316 -18.00 6.08 61.02
CA ASP A 316 -18.52 4.74 61.32
C ASP A 316 -18.26 3.68 60.23
N GLY A 317 -17.35 3.95 59.28
CA GLY A 317 -16.71 2.89 58.48
C GLY A 317 -17.55 2.17 57.40
N LYS A 318 -18.71 2.69 56.99
CA LYS A 318 -19.51 2.10 55.88
C LYS A 318 -19.27 2.81 54.53
N PRO A 319 -19.14 2.09 53.40
CA PRO A 319 -18.90 2.69 52.08
C PRO A 319 -20.16 3.34 51.49
N LYS A 320 -20.07 4.61 51.07
CA LYS A 320 -21.12 5.29 50.29
C LYS A 320 -21.11 4.77 48.84
N LEU A 321 -22.21 4.13 48.42
CA LEU A 321 -22.44 3.73 47.03
C LEU A 321 -22.46 4.97 46.10
N PRO A 322 -21.87 4.90 44.90
CA PRO A 322 -21.84 6.04 43.98
C PRO A 322 -23.24 6.27 43.39
N HIS A 323 -23.77 7.47 43.62
CA HIS A 323 -25.01 7.93 43.00
C HIS A 323 -24.84 7.90 41.47
N ARG A 324 -25.64 7.09 40.76
CA ARG A 324 -25.76 7.17 39.29
C ARG A 324 -26.12 8.61 38.92
N PRO A 325 -25.37 9.30 38.06
CA PRO A 325 -25.73 10.65 37.64
C PRO A 325 -26.90 10.56 36.66
N ASN A 326 -27.97 11.25 37.02
CA ASN A 326 -29.14 11.46 36.18
C ASN A 326 -28.74 12.16 34.87
N LYS A 327 -29.31 11.67 33.77
CA LYS A 327 -29.19 12.20 32.42
C LYS A 327 -29.76 13.62 32.36
N GLY A 328 -28.92 14.66 32.37
CA GLY A 328 -29.38 16.03 32.15
C GLY A 328 -28.30 17.10 32.22
N THR A 329 -28.41 18.10 31.34
CA THR A 329 -27.64 19.36 31.22
C THR A 329 -26.35 19.33 30.37
N GLY A 330 -26.56 19.31 29.05
CA GLY A 330 -25.52 19.64 28.07
C GLY A 330 -25.11 21.10 28.14
N LYS A 331 -23.88 21.36 28.60
CA LYS A 331 -23.15 22.60 28.33
C LYS A 331 -22.60 22.54 26.90
N GLY A 332 -23.46 22.82 25.92
CA GLY A 332 -22.97 23.23 24.60
C GLY A 332 -22.37 24.64 24.71
N LYS A 333 -21.32 24.95 23.94
CA LYS A 333 -20.85 26.34 23.83
C LYS A 333 -21.88 27.15 23.04
N CYS A 334 -22.20 28.35 23.52
CA CYS A 334 -23.04 29.29 22.77
C CYS A 334 -22.33 29.64 21.45
N PRO A 335 -23.00 29.62 20.28
CA PRO A 335 -22.41 30.07 19.02
C PRO A 335 -21.96 31.54 19.11
N ASP A 336 -20.80 31.88 18.53
CA ASP A 336 -20.19 33.21 18.63
C ASP A 336 -21.11 34.35 18.13
N VAL A 337 -22.00 34.07 17.17
CA VAL A 337 -23.01 35.03 16.64
C VAL A 337 -24.03 35.45 17.70
N LEU A 338 -24.18 34.69 18.79
CA LEU A 338 -25.08 34.96 19.91
C LEU A 338 -24.30 35.34 21.19
N SER A 339 -23.05 35.79 21.05
CA SER A 339 -22.18 36.17 22.17
C SER A 339 -22.41 37.58 22.70
N ASP A 340 -23.39 38.34 22.18
CA ASP A 340 -23.71 39.68 22.69
C ASP A 340 -24.20 39.59 24.15
N SER A 341 -23.51 40.32 25.03
CA SER A 341 -23.81 40.45 26.46
C SER A 341 -25.24 40.90 26.78
N ARG A 342 -25.94 41.54 25.84
CA ARG A 342 -27.33 41.98 25.97
C ARG A 342 -28.34 40.83 25.81
N LEU A 343 -27.89 39.65 25.37
CA LEU A 343 -28.73 38.48 25.11
C LEU A 343 -28.79 37.53 26.31
N LYS A 344 -29.99 37.02 26.58
CA LYS A 344 -30.20 35.98 27.59
C LYS A 344 -29.88 34.62 27.00
N HIS A 345 -28.59 34.33 26.99
CA HIS A 345 -28.00 33.19 26.29
C HIS A 345 -28.44 31.80 26.81
N ASN A 346 -28.87 31.67 28.06
CA ASN A 346 -29.12 30.35 28.67
C ASN A 346 -30.55 30.09 29.17
N CYS A 347 -31.23 31.09 29.74
CA CYS A 347 -32.54 30.90 30.35
C CYS A 347 -33.45 32.13 30.13
N SER A 348 -34.73 31.89 29.81
CA SER A 348 -35.80 32.88 29.94
C SER A 348 -36.02 33.23 31.43
N LYS A 349 -36.75 34.31 31.73
CA LYS A 349 -37.26 34.63 33.08
C LYS A 349 -37.92 33.42 33.77
N THR A 350 -38.51 32.51 32.99
CA THR A 350 -39.15 31.27 33.47
C THR A 350 -38.17 30.11 33.75
N LYS A 351 -36.85 30.35 33.76
CA LYS A 351 -35.76 29.36 33.96
C LYS A 351 -35.75 28.19 32.96
N LYS A 352 -36.46 28.31 31.84
CA LYS A 352 -36.42 27.34 30.72
C LYS A 352 -35.34 27.73 29.71
N ARG A 353 -34.64 26.72 29.18
CA ARG A 353 -33.60 26.88 28.15
C ARG A 353 -34.21 27.43 26.86
N LEU A 354 -33.58 28.45 26.28
CA LEU A 354 -33.94 28.99 24.96
C LEU A 354 -33.24 28.23 23.84
N CYS A 355 -33.93 28.06 22.70
CA CYS A 355 -33.36 27.41 21.53
C CYS A 355 -32.45 28.40 20.76
N TRP A 356 -31.15 28.11 20.68
CA TRP A 356 -30.20 28.94 19.94
C TRP A 356 -30.48 28.99 18.44
N ASN A 357 -30.76 27.83 17.83
CA ASN A 357 -31.02 27.78 16.39
C ASN A 357 -32.24 28.59 15.96
N PHE A 358 -33.25 28.76 16.84
CA PHE A 358 -34.41 29.60 16.55
C PHE A 358 -34.03 31.10 16.44
N ASN A 359 -32.97 31.51 17.11
CA ASN A 359 -32.47 32.88 17.14
C ASN A 359 -31.29 33.13 16.20
N LEU A 360 -30.89 32.12 15.42
CA LEU A 360 -29.88 32.22 14.37
C LEU A 360 -30.55 32.30 12.99
N GLN A 361 -29.79 32.75 11.98
CA GLN A 361 -30.25 32.85 10.58
C GLN A 361 -30.69 31.50 9.99
N ALA A 362 -30.13 30.39 10.46
CA ALA A 362 -30.54 29.05 10.04
C ALA A 362 -31.96 28.68 10.50
N GLY A 363 -32.51 29.36 11.50
CA GLY A 363 -33.82 29.09 12.08
C GLY A 363 -33.95 27.70 12.74
N CYS A 364 -35.08 27.46 13.40
CA CYS A 364 -35.42 26.15 13.95
C CYS A 364 -36.82 25.72 13.50
N LYS A 365 -36.91 24.66 12.70
CA LYS A 365 -38.17 24.13 12.15
C LYS A 365 -38.92 23.18 13.08
N PHE A 366 -38.36 22.87 14.26
CA PHE A 366 -38.83 21.80 15.14
C PHE A 366 -39.96 22.19 16.11
N ALA A 367 -40.34 23.47 16.17
CA ALA A 367 -41.49 23.97 16.96
C ALA A 367 -41.91 25.35 16.44
N LYS A 368 -43.16 25.78 16.71
CA LYS A 368 -43.63 27.13 16.37
C LYS A 368 -43.09 28.16 17.37
N ALA A 369 -43.19 29.46 17.03
CA ALA A 369 -42.81 30.52 17.95
C ALA A 369 -43.69 30.47 19.22
N GLY A 370 -43.07 30.52 20.41
CA GLY A 370 -43.73 30.33 21.70
C GLY A 370 -43.72 28.89 22.24
N GLU A 371 -43.43 27.89 21.41
CA GLU A 371 -43.40 26.48 21.80
C GLU A 371 -41.97 25.98 22.14
N SER A 372 -41.87 24.82 22.78
CA SER A 372 -40.59 24.20 23.14
C SER A 372 -40.22 23.06 22.21
N CYS A 373 -39.02 23.12 21.61
CA CYS A 373 -38.41 21.99 20.92
C CYS A 373 -37.44 21.23 21.86
N LYS A 374 -36.92 20.08 21.41
CA LYS A 374 -35.89 19.31 22.14
C LYS A 374 -34.62 20.12 22.47
N ARG A 375 -34.37 21.23 21.76
CA ARG A 375 -33.20 22.11 21.94
C ARG A 375 -33.49 23.33 22.83
N GLY A 376 -34.75 23.61 23.15
CA GLY A 376 -35.17 24.75 23.98
C GLY A 376 -36.44 25.43 23.48
N LEU A 377 -36.88 26.44 24.20
CA LEU A 377 -38.06 27.27 23.93
C LEU A 377 -37.80 28.27 22.78
N HIS A 378 -38.77 28.42 21.89
CA HIS A 378 -38.72 29.31 20.73
C HIS A 378 -39.21 30.72 21.10
N LEU A 379 -38.40 31.44 21.86
CA LEU A 379 -38.62 32.86 22.16
C LEU A 379 -37.38 33.67 21.77
N CYS A 380 -37.58 34.97 21.56
CA CYS A 380 -36.50 35.92 21.34
C CYS A 380 -35.55 35.98 22.55
N MET A 381 -34.24 35.90 22.32
CA MET A 381 -33.24 35.96 23.41
C MET A 381 -33.08 37.35 24.04
N PHE A 382 -33.64 38.39 23.41
CA PHE A 382 -33.62 39.76 23.92
C PHE A 382 -34.91 40.11 24.69
N CYS A 383 -36.06 40.07 24.01
CA CYS A 383 -37.35 40.51 24.58
C CYS A 383 -38.26 39.36 25.09
N GLU A 384 -37.89 38.10 24.87
CA GLU A 384 -38.67 36.91 25.26
C GLU A 384 -40.10 36.81 24.68
N GLN A 385 -40.37 37.52 23.58
CA GLN A 385 -41.63 37.43 22.84
C GLN A 385 -41.59 36.30 21.80
N PRO A 386 -42.76 35.81 21.31
CA PRO A 386 -42.86 34.69 20.37
C PRO A 386 -42.48 35.10 18.94
N HIS A 387 -41.24 35.54 18.76
CA HIS A 387 -40.59 35.77 17.47
C HIS A 387 -39.08 35.52 17.63
N SER A 388 -38.36 35.37 16.51
CA SER A 388 -36.90 35.19 16.55
C SER A 388 -36.17 36.48 16.89
N LEU A 389 -34.89 36.39 17.31
CA LEU A 389 -34.03 37.56 17.53
C LEU A 389 -33.91 38.45 16.28
N LEU A 390 -33.88 37.85 15.09
CA LEU A 390 -33.77 38.56 13.81
C LEU A 390 -34.99 39.43 13.49
N GLN A 391 -36.14 39.09 14.06
CA GLN A 391 -37.41 39.79 13.86
C GLN A 391 -37.75 40.69 15.05
N CYS A 392 -36.81 40.93 15.96
CA CYS A 392 -37.06 41.69 17.17
C CYS A 392 -37.02 43.20 16.89
N PRO A 393 -38.12 43.95 17.06
CA PRO A 393 -38.15 45.39 16.80
C PRO A 393 -37.28 46.19 17.78
N ALA A 394 -37.01 45.63 18.96
CA ALA A 394 -36.21 46.25 20.01
C ALA A 394 -34.72 45.88 19.96
N TYR A 395 -34.34 44.87 19.16
CA TYR A 395 -32.96 44.44 18.98
C TYR A 395 -32.49 44.85 17.58
N LYS A 396 -32.06 46.10 17.46
CA LYS A 396 -31.31 46.54 16.29
C LYS A 396 -29.86 46.12 16.48
N VAL A 397 -29.39 45.19 15.67
CA VAL A 397 -27.96 44.99 15.45
C VAL A 397 -27.50 46.30 14.84
N ASN A 398 -26.68 47.08 15.54
CA ASN A 398 -26.06 48.28 14.96
C ASN A 398 -25.35 47.82 13.68
N GLU A 399 -25.63 48.51 12.57
CA GLU A 399 -24.76 48.46 11.38
C GLU A 399 -23.33 48.85 11.72
#